data_AF-A0A925ZTI4-F1
#
_entry.id   AF-A0A925ZTI4-F1
#
_cell.length_a   1.000
_cell.length_b   1.000
_cell.length_c   1.000
_cell.angle_alpha   90.00
_cell.angle_beta   90.00
_cell.angle_gamma   90.00
#
_symmetry.space_group_name_H-M   'P 1'
#
loop_
_entity.id
_entity.type
_entity.pdbx_description
1 polymer ?
#
loop_
_entity_poly.entity_id
_entity_poly.type
_entity_poly.pdbx_seq_one_letter_code
_entity_poly.pdbx_strand_id
1 'polypeptide(L)'
;LGRSVLAGMAGGLLFLFLDGAVGALSFLTAGGGPLLVVYNLLLQQNINTLVVLNARAFGLDPAAAAPFLDLRLLPPVPQALALVALYSASFAYAAYYWLARRDLTGAA
;
A
#
# COMPACT_ATOMS: atom_id res chain seq x y z
N LEU A 1 25.73 6.58 -24.22
CA LEU A 1 26.12 5.56 -23.22
C LEU A 1 25.62 5.88 -21.79
N GLY A 2 25.56 7.14 -21.33
CA GLY A 2 25.13 7.46 -19.94
C GLY A 2 23.63 7.29 -19.61
N ARG A 3 22.73 7.38 -20.58
CA ARG A 3 21.26 7.34 -20.34
C ARG A 3 20.73 5.95 -19.97
N SER A 4 21.32 4.90 -20.54
CA SER A 4 20.97 3.50 -20.25
C SER A 4 21.57 3.03 -18.92
N VAL A 5 22.76 3.50 -18.57
CA VAL A 5 23.37 3.23 -17.25
C VAL A 5 22.57 3.91 -16.13
N LEU A 6 22.11 5.14 -16.34
CA LEU A 6 21.25 5.84 -15.39
C LEU A 6 19.89 5.14 -15.21
N ALA A 7 19.27 4.67 -16.30
CA ALA A 7 18.03 3.89 -16.23
C ALA A 7 18.24 2.52 -15.54
N GLY A 8 19.38 1.85 -15.80
CA GLY A 8 19.76 0.61 -15.13
C GLY A 8 20.01 0.80 -13.64
N MET A 9 20.70 1.87 -13.23
CA MET A 9 20.89 2.21 -11.82
C MET A 9 19.59 2.60 -11.13
N ALA A 10 18.72 3.38 -11.79
CA ALA A 10 17.40 3.72 -11.25
C ALA A 10 16.53 2.47 -11.05
N GLY A 11 16.53 1.56 -12.03
CA GLY A 11 15.86 0.26 -11.91
C GLY A 11 16.43 -0.60 -10.78
N GLY A 12 17.76 -0.67 -10.67
CA GLY A 12 18.44 -1.41 -9.61
C GLY A 12 18.17 -0.85 -8.21
N LEU A 13 18.12 0.48 -8.06
CA LEU A 13 17.78 1.14 -6.79
C LEU A 13 16.31 0.94 -6.42
N LEU A 14 15.40 1.00 -7.38
CA LEU A 14 13.99 0.69 -7.15
C LEU A 14 13.80 -0.77 -6.72
N PHE A 15 14.51 -1.70 -7.36
CA PHE A 15 14.49 -3.10 -6.97
C PHE A 15 15.01 -3.31 -5.54
N LEU A 16 16.18 -2.74 -5.22
CA LEU A 16 16.77 -2.86 -3.89
C LEU A 16 15.88 -2.24 -2.80
N PHE A 17 15.26 -1.10 -3.10
CA PHE A 17 14.30 -0.46 -2.20
C PHE A 17 13.07 -1.35 -1.97
N LEU A 18 12.50 -1.91 -3.03
CA LEU A 18 11.35 -2.81 -2.94
C LEU A 18 11.69 -4.10 -2.17
N ASP A 19 12.83 -4.70 -2.44
CA ASP A 19 13.28 -5.92 -1.76
C ASP A 19 13.54 -5.66 -0.27
N GLY A 20 14.24 -4.56 0.05
CA GLY A 20 14.44 -4.12 1.43
C GLY A 20 13.13 -3.78 2.14
N ALA A 21 12.17 -3.15 1.44
CA ALA A 21 10.85 -2.86 2.00
C ALA A 21 10.07 -4.15 2.28
N VAL A 22 10.03 -5.10 1.35
CA VAL A 22 9.35 -6.39 1.53
C VAL A 22 10.00 -7.20 2.66
N GLY A 23 11.34 -7.25 2.70
CA GLY A 23 12.06 -7.89 3.80
C GLY A 23 11.76 -7.25 5.16
N ALA A 24 11.75 -5.92 5.23
CA ALA A 24 11.42 -5.18 6.46
C ALA A 24 9.99 -5.46 6.93
N LEU A 25 9.02 -5.60 6.01
CA LEU A 25 7.63 -5.93 6.34
C LEU A 25 7.50 -7.29 7.03
N SER A 26 8.30 -8.28 6.64
CA SER A 26 8.33 -9.60 7.28
C SER A 26 8.90 -9.57 8.70
N PHE A 27 9.78 -8.61 9.03
CA PHE A 27 10.28 -8.45 10.40
C PHE A 27 9.26 -7.77 11.32
N LEU A 28 8.37 -6.93 10.78
CA LEU A 28 7.34 -6.25 11.57
C LEU A 28 6.30 -7.20 12.16
N THR A 29 6.01 -8.31 11.48
CA THR A 29 5.07 -9.33 11.97
C THR A 29 5.70 -10.25 13.02
N ALA A 30 7.02 -10.40 13.02
CA ALA A 30 7.76 -11.18 14.01
C ALA A 30 8.01 -10.40 15.33
N GLY A 31 8.04 -9.07 15.25
CA GLY A 31 8.18 -8.19 16.40
C GLY A 31 6.85 -7.97 17.12
N GLY A 32 6.70 -8.49 18.33
CA GLY A 32 5.51 -8.25 19.13
C GLY A 32 5.25 -6.77 19.43
N GLY A 33 4.00 -6.43 19.78
CA GLY A 33 3.60 -5.12 20.34
C GLY A 33 3.72 -3.94 19.38
N PRO A 34 4.68 -3.01 19.56
CA PRO A 34 4.77 -1.76 18.78
C PRO A 34 5.03 -1.97 17.28
N LEU A 35 5.74 -3.02 16.88
CA LEU A 35 5.99 -3.32 15.46
C LEU A 35 4.71 -3.81 14.76
N LEU A 36 3.85 -4.51 15.49
CA LEU A 36 2.52 -4.92 15.07
C LEU A 36 1.58 -3.72 14.88
N VAL A 37 1.77 -2.63 15.63
CA VAL A 37 1.06 -1.36 15.40
C VAL A 37 1.48 -0.74 14.07
N VAL A 38 2.79 -0.69 13.78
CA VAL A 38 3.29 -0.20 12.48
C VAL A 38 2.76 -1.07 11.34
N TYR A 39 2.76 -2.39 11.52
CA TYR A 39 2.19 -3.32 10.56
C TYR A 39 0.69 -3.07 10.28
N ASN A 40 -0.10 -2.82 11.32
CA ASN A 40 -1.52 -2.48 11.20
C ASN A 40 -1.79 -1.11 10.58
N LEU A 41 -0.82 -0.19 10.59
CA LEU A 41 -0.92 1.11 9.92
C LEU A 41 -0.57 1.04 8.43
N LEU A 42 -0.04 -0.08 7.95
CA LEU A 42 0.23 -0.26 6.53
C LEU A 42 -1.07 -0.29 5.74
N LEU A 43 -1.13 0.53 4.69
CA LEU A 43 -2.28 0.61 3.79
C LEU A 43 -2.69 -0.76 3.25
N GLN A 44 -1.73 -1.61 2.88
CA GLN A 44 -2.01 -2.95 2.34
C GLN A 44 -2.81 -3.81 3.32
N GLN A 45 -2.52 -3.78 4.62
CA GLN A 45 -3.23 -4.62 5.61
C GLN A 45 -4.67 -4.15 5.83
N ASN A 46 -4.88 -2.84 5.75
CA ASN A 46 -6.20 -2.23 5.82
C ASN A 46 -7.02 -2.56 4.55
N ILE A 47 -6.40 -2.56 3.36
CA ILE A 47 -7.03 -3.04 2.12
C ILE A 47 -7.39 -4.52 2.23
N ASN A 48 -6.47 -5.37 2.68
CA ASN A 48 -6.69 -6.81 2.83
C ASN A 48 -7.89 -7.11 3.73
N THR A 49 -8.09 -6.31 4.79
CA THR A 49 -9.28 -6.41 5.66
C THR A 49 -10.57 -6.19 4.87
N LEU A 50 -10.62 -5.15 4.05
CA LEU A 50 -11.79 -4.84 3.22
C LEU A 50 -12.02 -5.89 2.12
N VAL A 51 -10.96 -6.42 1.53
CA VAL A 51 -11.02 -7.52 0.55
C VAL A 51 -11.58 -8.79 1.18
N VAL A 52 -11.14 -9.15 2.39
CA VAL A 52 -11.68 -10.30 3.12
C VAL A 52 -13.15 -10.11 3.45
N LEU A 53 -13.56 -8.91 3.89
CA LEU A 53 -14.98 -8.61 4.14
C LEU A 53 -15.82 -8.69 2.87
N ASN A 54 -15.29 -8.19 1.76
CA ASN A 54 -15.93 -8.26 0.45
C ASN A 54 -16.09 -9.72 0.00
N ALA A 55 -15.04 -10.53 0.08
CA ALA A 55 -15.08 -11.96 -0.24
C ALA A 55 -16.13 -12.72 0.58
N ARG A 56 -16.22 -12.44 1.88
CA ARG A 56 -17.26 -13.00 2.77
C ARG A 56 -18.67 -12.59 2.34
N ALA A 57 -18.86 -11.33 1.92
CA ALA A 57 -20.16 -10.85 1.45
C ALA A 57 -20.61 -11.56 0.16
N PHE A 58 -19.66 -12.00 -0.67
CA PHE A 58 -19.92 -12.79 -1.89
C PHE A 58 -19.93 -14.31 -1.67
N GLY A 59 -19.81 -14.79 -0.43
CA GLY A 59 -19.80 -16.22 -0.11
C GLY A 59 -18.53 -16.96 -0.55
N LEU A 60 -17.45 -16.24 -0.84
CA LEU A 60 -16.15 -16.81 -1.19
C LEU A 60 -15.36 -17.14 0.09
N ASP A 61 -14.60 -18.24 0.06
CA ASP A 61 -13.67 -18.56 1.14
C ASP A 61 -12.54 -17.50 1.19
N PRO A 62 -12.37 -16.76 2.30
CA PRO A 62 -11.31 -15.78 2.44
C PRO A 62 -9.91 -16.37 2.28
N ALA A 63 -9.74 -17.65 2.62
CA ALA A 63 -8.47 -18.35 2.46
C ALA A 63 -8.09 -18.53 0.97
N ALA A 64 -9.08 -18.61 0.08
CA ALA A 64 -8.85 -18.63 -1.37
C ALA A 64 -8.55 -17.23 -1.93
N ALA A 65 -9.15 -16.19 -1.35
CA ALA A 65 -8.97 -14.80 -1.80
C ALA A 65 -7.65 -14.18 -1.33
N ALA A 66 -7.14 -14.59 -0.16
CA ALA A 66 -5.90 -14.06 0.42
C ALA A 66 -5.08 -15.20 1.10
N PRO A 67 -4.51 -16.14 0.33
CA PRO A 67 -3.88 -17.36 0.86
C PRO A 67 -2.62 -17.11 1.71
N PHE A 68 -1.98 -15.95 1.57
CA PHE A 68 -0.76 -15.59 2.31
C PHE A 68 -1.05 -14.72 3.55
N LEU A 69 -2.33 -14.48 3.84
CA LEU A 69 -2.75 -13.54 4.86
C LEU A 69 -3.14 -14.28 6.16
N ASP A 70 -2.47 -13.95 7.26
CA ASP A 70 -2.94 -14.40 8.58
C ASP A 70 -4.18 -13.58 8.99
N LEU A 71 -5.33 -14.25 8.95
CA LEU A 71 -6.63 -13.67 9.29
C LEU A 71 -6.71 -13.15 10.74
N ARG A 72 -5.79 -13.57 11.62
CA ARG A 72 -5.74 -13.14 13.03
C ARG A 72 -5.07 -11.78 13.21
N LEU A 73 -4.28 -11.34 12.22
CA LEU A 73 -3.53 -10.08 12.26
C LEU A 73 -4.24 -8.95 11.50
N LEU A 74 -5.51 -9.15 11.11
CA LEU A 74 -6.25 -8.11 10.39
C LEU A 74 -6.57 -6.93 11.30
N PRO A 75 -6.32 -5.70 10.84
CA PRO A 75 -6.75 -4.51 11.56
C PRO A 75 -8.28 -4.43 11.67
N PRO A 76 -8.81 -3.71 12.68
CA PRO A 76 -10.25 -3.55 12.86
C PRO A 76 -10.86 -2.75 11.71
N VAL A 77 -12.09 -3.12 11.30
CA VAL A 77 -12.84 -2.50 10.20
C VAL A 77 -12.89 -0.97 10.23
N PRO A 78 -13.20 -0.29 11.36
CA PRO A 78 -13.24 1.18 11.38
C PRO A 78 -11.88 1.82 11.10
N GLN A 79 -10.79 1.21 11.56
CA GLN A 79 -9.43 1.66 11.24
C GLN A 79 -9.15 1.48 9.75
N ALA A 80 -9.51 0.32 9.19
CA ALA A 80 -9.29 0.05 7.77
C ALA A 80 -10.00 1.06 6.87
N LEU A 81 -11.26 1.39 7.17
CA LEU A 81 -12.00 2.41 6.45
C LEU A 81 -11.37 3.80 6.59
N ALA A 82 -11.02 4.20 7.81
CA ALA A 82 -10.45 5.52 8.07
C ALA A 82 -9.11 5.72 7.35
N LEU A 83 -8.22 4.73 7.39
CA LEU A 83 -6.88 4.82 6.82
C LEU A 83 -6.93 4.81 5.29
N VAL A 84 -7.78 3.97 4.70
CA VAL A 84 -8.01 3.97 3.24
C VAL A 84 -8.62 5.29 2.79
N ALA A 85 -9.65 5.80 3.49
CA ALA A 85 -10.27 7.09 3.16
C ALA A 85 -9.26 8.26 3.25
N LEU A 86 -8.45 8.29 4.30
CA LEU A 86 -7.41 9.31 4.48
C LEU A 86 -6.38 9.28 3.34
N TYR A 87 -5.93 8.09 2.96
CA TYR A 87 -4.99 7.93 1.85
C TYR A 87 -5.60 8.40 0.53
N SER A 88 -6.82 7.95 0.21
CA SER A 88 -7.54 8.39 -0.98
C SER A 88 -7.74 9.91 -1.02
N ALA A 89 -8.11 10.52 0.12
CA ALA A 89 -8.26 11.97 0.23
C ALA A 89 -6.93 12.71 0.02
N SER A 90 -5.83 12.19 0.59
CA SER A 90 -4.50 12.78 0.43
C SER A 90 -4.02 12.74 -1.02
N PHE A 91 -4.27 11.62 -1.71
CA PHE A 91 -3.96 11.46 -3.12
C PHE A 91 -4.83 12.38 -3.98
N ALA A 92 -6.14 12.42 -3.73
CA ALA A 92 -7.06 13.30 -4.45
C ALA A 92 -6.70 14.77 -4.27
N TYR A 93 -6.37 15.19 -3.05
CA TYR A 93 -5.90 16.54 -2.74
C TYR A 93 -4.61 16.87 -3.47
N ALA A 94 -3.61 15.98 -3.41
CA ALA A 94 -2.35 16.19 -4.12
C ALA A 94 -2.57 16.29 -5.63
N ALA A 95 -3.33 15.36 -6.22
CA ALA A 95 -3.67 15.36 -7.63
C ALA A 95 -4.39 16.66 -8.04
N TYR A 96 -5.38 17.10 -7.25
CA TYR A 96 -6.08 18.36 -7.48
C TYR A 96 -5.16 19.57 -7.39
N TYR A 97 -4.31 19.64 -6.36
CA TYR A 97 -3.35 20.72 -6.19
C TYR A 97 -2.37 20.82 -7.37
N TRP A 98 -1.84 19.69 -7.83
CA TRP A 98 -0.97 19.65 -9.00
C TRP A 98 -1.72 20.01 -10.29
N LEU A 99 -2.97 19.57 -10.44
CA LEU A 99 -3.80 19.90 -11.60
C LEU A 99 -4.13 21.40 -11.66
N ALA A 100 -4.51 22.00 -10.53
CA ALA A 100 -4.86 23.41 -10.42
C ALA A 100 -3.67 24.35 -10.66
N ARG A 101 -2.44 23.86 -10.45
CA ARG A 101 -1.19 24.60 -10.69
C ARG A 101 -0.55 24.30 -12.04
N ARG A 102 -1.04 23.30 -12.77
CA ARG A 102 -0.63 23.13 -14.15
C ARG A 102 -1.33 24.20 -14.96
N ASP A 103 -0.54 25.10 -15.54
CA ASP A 103 -0.98 25.87 -16.69
C ASP A 103 -1.34 24.87 -17.79
N LEU A 104 -2.64 24.56 -17.89
CA LEU A 104 -3.22 23.70 -18.94
C LEU A 104 -3.24 24.41 -20.30
N THR A 105 -2.53 25.52 -20.46
CA THR A 105 -2.21 26.09 -21.77
C THR A 105 -1.10 25.22 -22.36
N GLY A 106 -1.51 24.25 -23.19
CA GLY A 106 -0.59 23.43 -23.97
C GLY A 106 0.36 24.29 -24.81
N ALA A 107 1.48 23.69 -25.22
CA ALA A 107 2.36 24.29 -26.21
C ALA A 107 1.53 24.64 -27.46
N ALA A 108 1.30 25.93 -27.68
CA ALA A 108 0.82 26.49 -28.93
C ALA A 108 2.03 26.80 -29.82
#